data_AF-X1FCK5-F1
#
_entry.id   AF-X1FCK5-F1
#
_cell.length_a   1.000
_cell.length_b   1.000
_cell.length_c   1.000
_cell.angle_alpha   90.00
_cell.angle_beta   90.00
_cell.angle_gamma   90.00
#
_symmetry.space_group_name_H-M   'P 1'
#
loop_
_entity.id
_entity.type
_entity.pdbx_description
1 polymer ?
#
loop_
_entity_poly.entity_id
_entity_poly.type
_entity_poly.pdbx_seq_one_letter_code
_entity_poly.pdbx_strand_id
1 'polypeptide(L)'
;QTEDEALKVLFSDRRLTISTLLDIDDKNRQRVPLAPNPIQEDIIVNSGLRDIYVKPAQVGFTSIIVGDFYLDNITIDGTISVIISYDEFSA
;
A
#
# COMPACT_ATOMS: atom_id res chain seq x y z
N GLN A 1 -3.20 23.27 -14.98
CA GLN A 1 -2.25 22.48 -14.17
C GLN A 1 -1.39 21.74 -15.17
N THR A 2 -0.08 21.92 -15.12
CA THR A 2 0.84 21.16 -15.97
C THR A 2 0.90 19.71 -15.48
N GLU A 3 1.18 18.76 -16.38
CA GLU A 3 1.26 17.32 -16.03
C GLU A 3 2.26 17.07 -14.87
N ASP A 4 3.35 17.83 -14.83
CA ASP A 4 4.33 17.82 -13.75
C ASP A 4 3.76 18.22 -12.38
N GLU A 5 2.84 19.19 -12.33
CA GLU A 5 2.17 19.57 -11.09
C GLU A 5 1.27 18.45 -10.59
N ALA A 6 0.54 17.79 -11.49
CA ALA A 6 -0.32 16.67 -11.15
C ALA A 6 0.49 15.47 -10.61
N LEU A 7 1.62 15.15 -11.23
CA LEU A 7 2.52 14.10 -10.77
C LEU A 7 3.11 14.42 -9.39
N LYS A 8 3.52 15.67 -9.16
CA LYS A 8 4.03 16.10 -7.84
C LYS A 8 2.96 15.95 -6.77
N VAL A 9 1.72 16.35 -7.05
CA VAL A 9 0.61 16.18 -6.11
C VAL A 9 0.37 14.70 -5.84
N LEU A 10 0.32 13.87 -6.89
CA LEU A 10 0.10 12.43 -6.78
C LEU A 10 1.09 11.78 -5.82
N PHE A 11 2.40 12.00 -6.02
CA PHE A 11 3.45 11.39 -5.20
C PHE A 11 3.69 12.10 -3.86
N SER A 12 3.13 13.29 -3.63
CA SER A 12 3.20 13.97 -2.33
C SER A 12 2.21 13.44 -1.29
N ASP A 13 1.16 12.76 -1.73
CA ASP A 13 0.16 12.13 -0.88
C ASP A 13 0.18 10.61 -1.15
N ARG A 14 0.69 9.85 -0.18
CA ARG A 14 0.84 8.40 -0.30
C ARG A 14 -0.50 7.68 -0.47
N ARG A 15 -1.54 8.15 0.24
CA ARG A 15 -2.90 7.59 0.13
C ARG A 15 -3.46 7.82 -1.26
N LEU A 16 -3.25 9.01 -1.82
CA LEU A 16 -3.63 9.34 -3.19
C LEU A 16 -2.83 8.49 -4.20
N THR A 17 -1.52 8.33 -4.00
CA THR A 17 -0.68 7.47 -4.86
C THR A 17 -1.24 6.05 -4.93
N ILE A 18 -1.46 5.41 -3.77
CA ILE A 18 -1.99 4.04 -3.68
C ILE A 18 -3.34 3.93 -4.36
N SER A 19 -4.28 4.82 -4.02
CA SER A 19 -5.65 4.75 -4.51
C SER A 19 -5.79 5.11 -6.00
N THR A 20 -4.77 5.73 -6.60
CA THR A 20 -4.79 6.11 -8.02
C THR A 20 -4.04 5.11 -8.89
N LEU A 21 -2.93 4.55 -8.39
CA LEU A 21 -2.02 3.73 -9.18
C LEU A 21 -2.22 2.22 -9.00
N LEU A 22 -2.89 1.79 -7.93
CA LEU A 22 -3.05 0.38 -7.61
C LEU A 22 -4.53 -0.01 -7.63
N ASP A 23 -4.80 -1.17 -8.24
CA ASP A 23 -6.10 -1.80 -8.27
C ASP A 23 -6.08 -3.15 -7.53
N ILE A 24 -7.22 -3.54 -6.97
CA ILE A 24 -7.48 -4.85 -6.39
C ILE A 24 -8.77 -5.45 -6.95
N ASP A 25 -8.93 -6.76 -6.81
CA ASP A 25 -10.20 -7.41 -7.09
C ASP A 25 -11.12 -7.32 -5.86
N ASP A 26 -12.33 -6.80 -6.06
CA ASP A 26 -13.35 -6.82 -5.03
C ASP A 26 -13.94 -8.24 -4.84
N LYS A 27 -14.86 -8.40 -3.89
CA LYS A 27 -15.52 -9.69 -3.62
C LYS A 27 -16.34 -10.22 -4.80
N ASN A 28 -16.70 -9.35 -5.74
CA ASN A 28 -17.42 -9.67 -6.97
C ASN A 28 -16.47 -9.89 -8.16
N ARG A 29 -15.16 -9.96 -7.91
CA ARG A 29 -14.09 -10.10 -8.91
C ARG A 29 -14.09 -8.96 -9.93
N GLN A 30 -14.50 -7.77 -9.50
CA GLN A 30 -14.36 -6.55 -10.28
C GLN A 30 -13.07 -5.87 -9.87
N ARG A 31 -12.28 -5.45 -10.86
CA ARG A 31 -11.09 -4.64 -10.62
C ARG A 31 -11.53 -3.24 -10.19
N VAL A 32 -11.13 -2.86 -8.97
CA VAL A 32 -11.46 -1.57 -8.36
C VAL A 32 -10.18 -0.93 -7.80
N PRO A 33 -10.13 0.41 -7.69
CA PRO A 33 -9.00 1.07 -7.05
C PRO A 33 -8.78 0.56 -5.62
N LEU A 34 -7.52 0.45 -5.21
CA LEU A 34 -7.15 0.11 -3.84
C LEU A 34 -7.42 1.31 -2.91
N ALA A 35 -8.67 1.46 -2.51
CA ALA A 35 -9.09 2.47 -1.54
C ALA A 35 -8.90 1.94 -0.11
N PRO A 36 -8.01 2.53 0.71
CA PRO A 36 -7.80 2.10 2.08
C PRO A 36 -9.05 2.29 2.94
N ASN A 37 -9.34 1.34 3.82
CA ASN A 37 -10.31 1.53 4.90
C ASN A 37 -9.68 2.35 6.05
N PRO A 38 -10.47 2.85 7.03
CA PRO A 38 -9.95 3.74 8.08
C PRO A 38 -8.76 3.18 8.88
N ILE A 39 -8.72 1.87 9.14
CA ILE A 39 -7.60 1.25 9.88
C ILE A 39 -6.34 1.19 9.00
N GLN A 40 -6.51 0.93 7.71
CA GLN A 40 -5.41 0.94 6.75
C GLN A 40 -4.88 2.37 6.51
N GLU A 41 -5.78 3.35 6.47
CA GLU A 41 -5.44 4.76 6.31
C GLU A 41 -4.62 5.30 7.48
N ASP A 42 -5.02 4.97 8.72
CA ASP A 42 -4.25 5.31 9.92
C ASP A 42 -2.78 4.88 9.80
N ILE A 43 -2.54 3.71 9.21
CA ILE A 43 -1.21 3.14 9.07
C ILE A 43 -0.43 3.82 7.96
N ILE A 44 -1.06 4.11 6.82
CA ILE A 44 -0.42 4.88 5.75
C ILE A 44 0.03 6.26 6.26
N VAL A 45 -0.78 6.91 7.10
CA VAL A 45 -0.52 8.27 7.57
C VAL A 45 0.45 8.32 8.75
N ASN A 46 0.36 7.35 9.68
CA ASN A 46 1.05 7.41 10.97
C ASN A 46 2.22 6.42 11.09
N SER A 47 2.48 5.55 10.11
CA SER A 47 3.66 4.67 10.14
C SER A 47 4.95 5.47 10.17
N GLY A 48 5.85 5.08 11.06
CA GLY A 48 7.24 5.48 11.09
C GLY A 48 8.17 4.34 10.65
N LEU A 49 9.33 4.23 11.31
CA LEU A 49 10.39 3.30 10.90
C LEU A 49 10.30 1.92 11.57
N ARG A 50 9.64 1.81 12.73
CA ARG A 50 9.69 0.63 13.60
C ARG A 50 8.39 0.45 14.36
N ASP A 51 7.31 0.24 13.61
CA ASP A 51 5.97 0.11 14.19
C ASP A 51 5.57 -1.34 14.38
N ILE A 52 4.71 -1.56 15.38
CA ILE A 52 4.08 -2.85 15.66
C ILE A 52 2.58 -2.62 15.66
N TYR A 53 1.90 -3.27 14.71
CA TYR A 53 0.45 -3.19 14.58
C TYR A 53 -0.21 -4.49 15.02
N VAL A 54 -1.19 -4.37 15.92
CA VAL A 54 -2.13 -5.46 16.22
C VAL A 54 -3.44 -5.12 15.54
N LYS A 55 -3.88 -5.98 14.62
CA LYS A 55 -5.04 -5.75 13.78
C LYS A 55 -6.01 -6.94 13.82
N PRO A 56 -7.32 -6.73 13.60
CA PRO A 56 -8.26 -7.83 13.49
C PRO A 56 -8.04 -8.65 12.20
N ALA A 57 -8.56 -9.87 12.18
CA ALA A 57 -8.48 -10.72 11.00
C ALA A 57 -9.22 -10.10 9.80
N GLN A 58 -8.81 -10.48 8.58
CA GLN A 58 -9.53 -10.21 7.32
C GLN A 58 -9.72 -8.72 6.93
N VAL A 59 -8.92 -7.80 7.46
CA VAL A 59 -8.97 -6.37 7.07
C VAL A 59 -8.17 -6.03 5.80
N GLY A 60 -7.79 -7.01 4.97
CA GLY A 60 -7.05 -6.75 3.72
C GLY A 60 -5.67 -6.09 3.90
N PHE A 61 -5.03 -6.28 5.06
CA PHE A 61 -3.80 -5.58 5.45
C PHE A 61 -2.63 -5.83 4.51
N THR A 62 -2.48 -7.07 4.04
CA THR A 62 -1.40 -7.47 3.16
C THR A 62 -1.40 -6.67 1.85
N SER A 63 -2.59 -6.37 1.30
CA SER A 63 -2.70 -5.58 0.06
C SER A 63 -2.10 -4.18 0.22
N ILE A 64 -2.27 -3.57 1.40
CA ILE A 64 -1.73 -2.24 1.68
C ILE A 64 -0.21 -2.31 1.85
N ILE A 65 0.30 -3.22 2.68
CA ILE A 65 1.76 -3.34 2.90
C ILE A 65 2.51 -3.69 1.61
N VAL A 66 2.01 -4.65 0.84
CA VAL A 66 2.64 -5.05 -0.43
C VAL A 66 2.53 -3.94 -1.46
N GLY A 67 1.38 -3.27 -1.57
CA GLY A 67 1.19 -2.15 -2.49
C GLY A 67 2.10 -0.97 -2.16
N ASP A 68 2.23 -0.63 -0.88
CA ASP A 68 3.09 0.43 -0.38
C ASP A 68 4.57 0.15 -0.67
N PHE A 69 5.04 -1.06 -0.33
CA PHE A 69 6.42 -1.47 -0.61
C PHE A 69 6.70 -1.54 -2.11
N TYR A 70 5.75 -2.04 -2.89
CA TYR A 70 5.88 -2.07 -4.35
C TYR A 70 6.09 -0.66 -4.90
N LEU A 71 5.33 0.33 -4.43
CA LEU A 71 5.49 1.73 -4.84
C LEU A 71 6.88 2.25 -4.51
N ASP A 72 7.42 1.99 -3.32
CA ASP A 72 8.79 2.41 -3.00
C ASP A 72 9.83 1.75 -3.91
N ASN A 73 9.70 0.44 -4.16
CA ASN A 73 10.66 -0.28 -5.01
C ASN A 73 10.66 0.24 -6.46
N ILE A 74 9.54 0.76 -6.98
CA ILE A 74 9.47 1.28 -8.36
C ILE A 74 9.71 2.79 -8.46
N THR A 75 9.63 3.53 -7.34
CA THR A 75 9.73 5.01 -7.37
C THR A 75 10.95 5.57 -6.65
N ILE A 76 11.59 4.80 -5.76
CA ILE A 76 12.74 5.24 -4.97
C ILE A 76 13.93 4.33 -5.28
N ASP A 77 14.92 4.89 -5.97
CA ASP A 77 16.13 4.16 -6.37
C ASP A 77 16.88 3.58 -5.16
N GLY A 78 17.40 2.37 -5.31
CA GLY A 78 18.10 1.63 -4.26
C GLY A 78 17.22 1.04 -3.15
N THR A 79 15.90 1.11 -3.25
CA THR A 79 15.00 0.48 -2.27
C THR A 79 15.01 -1.05 -2.41
N ILE A 80 15.12 -1.74 -1.29
CA ILE A 80 14.94 -3.19 -1.18
C ILE A 80 13.94 -3.46 -0.06
N SER A 81 12.85 -4.15 -0.38
CA SER A 81 11.87 -4.60 0.61
C SER A 81 12.04 -6.08 0.97
N VAL A 82 11.95 -6.40 2.26
CA VAL A 82 11.97 -7.77 2.77
C VAL A 82 10.68 -8.03 3.54
N ILE A 83 9.90 -9.02 3.09
CA ILE A 83 8.67 -9.45 3.76
C ILE A 83 8.93 -10.80 4.40
N ILE A 84 8.74 -10.87 5.72
CA ILE A 84 8.95 -12.09 6.51
C ILE A 84 7.60 -12.51 7.09
N SER A 85 7.21 -13.76 6.84
CA SER A 85 6.00 -14.36 7.42
C SER A 85 6.35 -15.69 8.06
N TYR A 86 5.62 -16.03 9.12
CA TYR A 86 5.68 -17.35 9.75
C TYR A 86 4.86 -18.33 8.89
N ASP A 87 5.48 -18.83 7.82
CA ASP A 87 5.27 -20.14 7.17
C ASP A 87 6.03 -20.13 5.83
N GLU A 88 7.14 -20.87 5.79
CA GLU A 88 7.73 -21.40 4.56
C GLU A 88 7.19 -22.84 4.42
N PHE A 89 6.43 -23.12 3.36
CA PHE A 89 6.02 -24.47 2.92
C PHE A 89 5.23 -25.34 3.92
N SER A 90 3.90 -25.31 3.78
CA SER A 90 3.08 -26.52 3.92
C SER A 90 2.25 -26.71 2.64
N ALA A 91 2.92 -27.27 1.62
CA ALA A 91 2.27 -27.84 0.43
C ALA A 91 1.76 -29.25 0.74
#